data_AF-A0ABD5WP74-F1
#
_entry.id   AF-A0ABD5WP74-F1
#
_cell.length_a   1.000
_cell.length_b   1.000
_cell.length_c   1.000
_cell.angle_alpha   90.00
_cell.angle_beta   90.00
_cell.angle_gamma   90.00
#
_symmetry.space_group_name_H-M   'P 1'
#
loop_
_entity.id
_entity.type
_entity.pdbx_description
1 polymer ?
#
loop_
_entity_poly.entity_id
_entity_poly.type
_entity_poly.pdbx_seq_one_letter_code
_entity_poly.pdbx_strand_id
1 'polypeptide(L)'
;MDATYTRNLTVTGDTNVTVEMQELVSVEGTLEDFDGNVSANSTIYASSNTTGPDRSFFAERTDDKGRFRVEGLEAQEDYTLAAAQELDTDSPFPETEPRTCSSSTG
;
A
#
# COMPACT_ATOMS: atom_id res chain seq x y z
N MET A 1 -5.45 19.35 7.73
CA MET A 1 -5.98 18.93 9.05
C MET A 1 -4.82 19.02 10.01
N ASP A 2 -4.90 19.85 11.03
CA ASP A 2 -3.83 19.97 12.03
C ASP A 2 -3.97 18.84 13.06
N ALA A 3 -3.10 17.83 12.98
CA ALA A 3 -3.08 16.75 13.97
C ALA A 3 -2.40 17.25 15.26
N THR A 4 -3.13 17.24 16.38
CA THR A 4 -2.57 17.59 17.69
C THR A 4 -2.09 16.31 18.39
N TYR A 5 -0.78 16.15 18.57
CA TYR A 5 -0.19 15.04 19.32
C TYR A 5 0.13 15.46 20.76
N THR A 6 -0.58 14.91 21.74
CA THR A 6 -0.37 15.24 23.16
C THR A 6 0.26 14.06 23.89
N ARG A 7 1.41 14.27 24.55
CA ARG A 7 2.08 13.26 25.37
C ARG A 7 2.52 13.88 26.70
N ASN A 8 2.09 13.28 27.81
CA ASN A 8 2.49 13.72 29.15
C ASN A 8 3.92 13.25 29.44
N LEU A 9 4.84 14.19 29.62
CA LEU A 9 6.24 13.93 29.94
C LEU A 9 6.54 14.47 31.35
N THR A 10 7.03 13.62 32.26
CA THR A 10 7.54 14.06 33.56
C THR A 10 9.05 14.15 33.49
N VAL A 11 9.60 15.35 33.63
CA VAL A 11 11.05 15.59 33.64
C VAL A 11 11.46 15.92 35.07
N THR A 12 12.39 15.15 35.63
CA THR A 12 12.96 15.39 36.96
C THR A 12 14.37 15.96 36.84
N GLY A 13 14.59 17.18 37.34
CA GLY A 13 15.90 17.86 37.33
C GLY A 13 16.12 18.75 36.09
N ASP A 14 17.32 19.33 35.97
CA ASP A 14 17.73 20.13 34.80
C ASP A 14 18.11 19.19 33.66
N THR A 15 17.16 18.87 32.79
CA THR A 15 17.36 18.00 31.62
C THR A 15 16.85 18.70 30.37
N ASN A 16 17.66 18.67 29.31
CA ASN A 16 17.24 19.13 27.99
C ASN A 16 16.35 18.06 27.34
N VAL A 17 15.12 18.44 27.00
CA VAL A 17 14.21 17.62 26.21
C VAL A 17 14.22 18.14 24.78
N THR A 18 14.69 17.31 23.86
CA THR A 18 14.59 17.57 22.42
C THR A 18 13.37 16.82 21.88
N VAL A 19 12.45 17.54 21.26
CA VAL A 19 11.33 16.96 20.52
C VAL A 19 11.56 17.25 19.05
N GLU A 20 11.73 16.20 18.26
CA GLU A 20 11.83 16.30 16.81
C GLU A 20 10.45 15.98 16.21
N MET A 21 9.84 16.99 15.60
CA MET A 21 8.63 16.79 14.79
C MET A 21 9.06 16.34 13.41
N GLN A 22 8.59 15.16 13.01
CA GLN A 22 8.73 14.69 11.65
C GLN A 22 7.66 15.34 10.77
N GLU A 23 8.08 15.87 9.63
CA GLU A 23 7.16 16.33 8.60
C GLU A 23 6.54 15.11 7.92
N LEU A 24 5.20 15.07 7.87
CA LEU A 24 4.47 14.02 7.17
C LEU A 24 3.92 14.58 5.85
N VAL A 25 4.10 13.82 4.78
CA VAL A 25 3.64 14.11 3.42
C VAL A 25 2.61 13.08 2.97
N SER A 26 1.93 13.39 1.86
CA SER A 26 1.00 12.47 1.20
C SER A 26 1.36 12.34 -0.27
N VAL A 27 1.23 11.13 -0.81
CA VAL A 27 1.40 10.82 -2.23
C VAL A 27 0.05 10.43 -2.81
N GLU A 28 -0.34 11.07 -3.91
CA GLU A 28 -1.57 10.77 -4.64
C GLU A 28 -1.27 10.45 -6.10
N GLY A 29 -2.11 9.61 -6.70
CA GLY A 29 -1.95 9.21 -8.10
C GLY A 29 -3.07 8.32 -8.61
N THR A 30 -2.91 7.86 -9.85
CA THR A 30 -3.78 6.90 -10.52
C THR A 30 -2.99 5.65 -10.89
N LEU A 31 -3.60 4.48 -10.72
CA LEU A 31 -3.06 3.20 -11.15
C LEU A 31 -3.77 2.74 -12.42
N GLU A 32 -2.99 2.58 -13.48
CA GLU A 32 -3.42 2.06 -14.78
C GLU A 32 -2.60 0.80 -15.13
N ASP A 33 -3.21 -0.15 -15.82
CA ASP A 33 -2.51 -1.31 -16.36
C ASP A 33 -1.72 -0.95 -17.65
N PHE A 34 -1.04 -1.93 -18.24
CA PHE A 34 -0.27 -1.72 -19.46
C PHE A 34 -1.13 -1.30 -20.67
N ASP A 35 -2.40 -1.70 -20.68
CA ASP A 35 -3.37 -1.37 -21.74
C ASP A 35 -4.07 -0.03 -21.47
N GLY A 36 -3.75 0.65 -20.36
CA GLY A 36 -4.34 1.91 -19.95
C GLY A 36 -5.69 1.79 -19.25
N ASN A 37 -6.10 0.57 -18.85
CA ASN A 37 -7.30 0.40 -18.04
C ASN A 37 -7.01 0.74 -16.59
N VAL A 38 -7.95 1.43 -15.95
CA VAL A 38 -7.87 1.75 -14.53
C VAL A 38 -7.88 0.47 -13.69
N SER A 39 -6.90 0.36 -12.79
CA SER A 39 -6.81 -0.75 -11.84
C SER A 39 -7.48 -0.37 -10.52
N ALA A 40 -8.77 -0.68 -10.42
CA ALA A 40 -9.55 -0.55 -9.19
C ALA A 40 -9.27 -1.71 -8.21
N ASN A 41 -9.51 -1.49 -6.91
CA ASN A 41 -9.34 -2.47 -5.84
C ASN A 41 -7.91 -3.03 -5.65
N SER A 42 -6.90 -2.37 -6.21
CA SER A 42 -5.50 -2.72 -5.99
C SER A 42 -4.99 -2.09 -4.70
N THR A 43 -4.18 -2.83 -3.95
CA THR A 43 -3.51 -2.29 -2.76
C THR A 43 -2.18 -1.66 -3.17
N ILE A 44 -1.99 -0.39 -2.83
CA ILE A 44 -0.73 0.34 -3.04
C ILE A 44 0.09 0.29 -1.76
N TYR A 45 1.33 -0.18 -1.86
CA TYR A 45 2.33 -0.17 -0.80
C TYR A 45 3.38 0.88 -1.09
N ALA A 46 3.64 1.74 -0.11
CA ALA A 46 4.79 2.64 -0.13
C ALA A 46 5.89 2.14 0.82
N SER A 47 7.14 2.14 0.38
CA SER A 47 8.29 1.82 1.23
C SER A 47 9.46 2.74 0.94
N SER A 48 10.09 3.26 1.99
CA SER A 48 11.38 3.96 1.92
C SER A 48 12.54 2.98 2.20
N ASN A 49 13.69 3.21 1.59
CA ASN A 49 14.93 2.49 1.89
C ASN A 49 15.69 3.13 3.06
N THR A 50 15.47 4.42 3.32
CA THR A 50 16.18 5.19 4.35
C THR A 50 15.63 4.99 5.77
N THR A 51 14.33 4.71 5.95
CA THR A 51 13.71 4.56 7.29
C THR A 51 14.04 3.23 8.02
N GLY A 52 14.81 2.33 7.42
CA GLY A 52 15.13 1.03 8.02
C GLY A 52 13.98 0.00 7.92
N PRO A 53 14.14 -1.18 8.55
CA PRO A 53 13.26 -2.35 8.34
C PRO A 53 11.85 -2.22 8.96
N ASP A 54 11.62 -1.27 9.86
CA ASP A 54 10.29 -0.92 10.41
C ASP A 54 9.49 -0.06 9.42
N ARG A 55 9.47 -0.53 8.17
CA ARG A 55 8.85 0.09 7.00
C ARG A 55 7.44 0.55 7.33
N SER A 56 7.17 1.83 7.12
CA SER A 56 5.81 2.38 7.14
C SER A 56 5.02 1.81 5.97
N PHE A 57 4.43 0.62 6.16
CA PHE A 57 3.53 0.01 5.19
C PHE A 57 2.21 0.76 5.23
N PHE A 58 2.08 1.75 4.36
CA PHE A 58 0.78 2.32 4.08
C PHE A 58 0.17 1.54 2.93
N ALA A 59 -0.95 0.89 3.22
CA ALA A 59 -1.74 0.12 2.28
C ALA A 59 -3.05 0.87 2.06
N GLU A 60 -3.15 1.59 0.94
CA GLU A 60 -4.40 2.20 0.51
C GLU A 60 -4.93 1.44 -0.70
N ARG A 61 -6.24 1.21 -0.75
CA ARG A 61 -6.89 0.56 -1.89
C ARG A 61 -7.29 1.60 -2.92
N THR A 62 -7.00 1.33 -4.20
CA THR A 62 -7.43 2.20 -5.29
C THR A 62 -8.95 2.22 -5.41
N ASP A 63 -9.52 3.39 -5.68
CA ASP A 63 -10.96 3.55 -5.90
C ASP A 63 -11.41 2.95 -7.25
N ASP A 64 -12.71 3.05 -7.55
CA ASP A 64 -13.33 2.61 -8.81
C ASP A 64 -12.73 3.28 -10.06
N LYS A 65 -11.96 4.35 -9.89
CA LYS A 65 -11.25 5.10 -10.93
C LYS A 65 -9.74 4.90 -10.87
N GLY A 66 -9.26 3.93 -10.09
CA GLY A 66 -7.83 3.66 -9.93
C GLY A 66 -7.08 4.72 -9.10
N ARG A 67 -7.77 5.67 -8.47
CA ARG A 67 -7.11 6.74 -7.69
C ARG A 67 -6.72 6.22 -6.32
N PHE A 68 -5.54 6.62 -5.86
CA PHE A 68 -5.05 6.31 -4.51
C PHE A 68 -4.49 7.56 -3.83
N ARG A 69 -4.50 7.56 -2.50
CA ARG A 69 -3.86 8.59 -1.68
C ARG A 69 -3.24 7.97 -0.45
N VAL A 70 -1.91 7.93 -0.42
CA VAL A 70 -1.12 7.42 0.71
C VAL A 70 -0.78 8.60 1.61
N GLU A 71 -1.32 8.62 2.83
CA GLU A 71 -1.06 9.66 3.84
C GLU A 71 -0.11 9.16 4.93
N GLY A 72 0.52 10.09 5.66
CA GLY A 72 1.34 9.76 6.83
C GLY A 72 2.77 9.29 6.50
N LEU A 73 3.23 9.50 5.27
CA LEU A 73 4.59 9.24 4.86
C LEU A 73 5.52 10.28 5.48
N GLU A 74 6.69 9.89 5.98
CA GLU A 74 7.70 10.87 6.37
C GLU A 74 8.20 11.63 5.12
N ALA A 75 8.58 12.90 5.27
CA ALA A 75 9.18 13.66 4.17
C ALA A 75 10.56 13.05 3.80
N GLN A 76 10.58 12.19 2.80
CA GLN A 76 11.79 11.54 2.28
C GLN A 76 11.79 11.51 0.75
N GLU A 77 12.98 11.39 0.16
CA GLU A 77 13.16 11.45 -1.30
C GLU A 77 13.16 10.06 -1.96
N ASP A 78 13.22 8.97 -1.20
CA ASP A 78 13.50 7.60 -1.71
C ASP A 78 12.34 6.60 -1.59
N TYR A 79 11.10 7.04 -1.83
CA TYR A 79 9.95 6.14 -1.83
C TYR A 79 9.89 5.24 -3.08
N THR A 80 9.69 3.95 -2.84
CA THR A 80 9.27 2.96 -3.84
C THR A 80 7.80 2.62 -3.63
N LEU A 81 7.02 2.66 -4.71
CA LEU A 81 5.61 2.24 -4.72
C LEU A 81 5.48 0.86 -5.38
N ALA A 82 4.70 -0.02 -4.77
CA ALA A 82 4.33 -1.32 -5.32
C ALA A 82 2.82 -1.49 -5.27
N ALA A 83 2.22 -1.90 -6.38
CA ALA A 83 0.80 -2.26 -6.43
C ALA A 83 0.66 -3.79 -6.39
N ALA A 84 -0.19 -4.29 -5.50
CA ALA A 84 -0.67 -5.67 -5.55
C ALA A 84 -2.17 -5.65 -5.81
N GLN A 85 -2.58 -6.20 -6.93
CA GLN A 85 -3.99 -6.50 -7.14
C GLN A 85 -4.30 -7.74 -6.29
N GLU A 86 -5.22 -7.62 -5.33
CA GLU A 86 -5.84 -8.82 -4.78
C GLU A 86 -6.63 -9.44 -5.92
N LEU A 87 -6.06 -10.44 -6.57
CA LEU A 87 -6.83 -11.30 -7.46
C LEU A 87 -7.95 -11.86 -6.61
N ASP A 88 -9.20 -11.66 -7.04
CA ASP A 88 -10.36 -12.29 -6.43
C ASP A 88 -10.03 -13.79 -6.31
N THR A 89 -9.66 -14.23 -5.11
CA THR A 89 -9.36 -15.63 -4.84
C THR A 89 -10.67 -16.43 -4.73
N ASP A 90 -11.80 -15.77 -5.03
CA ASP A 90 -13.13 -16.32 -5.20
C ASP A 90 -13.49 -16.58 -6.67
N SER A 91 -12.51 -16.59 -7.59
CA SER A 91 -12.71 -17.34 -8.83
C SER A 91 -12.70 -18.82 -8.48
N PRO A 92 -13.84 -19.54 -8.54
CA PRO A 92 -13.76 -21.00 -8.51
C PRO A 92 -12.85 -21.37 -9.66
N PHE A 93 -11.74 -22.06 -9.36
CA PHE A 93 -11.03 -22.83 -10.38
C PHE A 93 -12.11 -23.50 -11.23
N PRO A 94 -12.16 -23.30 -12.55
CA PRO A 94 -13.12 -24.05 -13.35
C PRO A 94 -12.83 -25.51 -13.02
N GLU A 95 -13.78 -26.15 -12.33
CA GLU A 95 -13.69 -27.54 -11.96
C GLU A 95 -13.36 -28.24 -13.26
N THR A 96 -12.16 -28.81 -13.32
CA THR A 96 -11.62 -29.41 -14.52
C THR A 96 -12.61 -30.48 -14.94
N GLU A 97 -13.52 -30.17 -15.87
CA GLU A 97 -14.40 -31.18 -16.44
C GLU A 97 -13.45 -32.25 -16.97
N PRO A 98 -13.54 -33.51 -16.50
CA PRO A 98 -12.68 -34.55 -17.00
C PRO A 98 -12.99 -34.68 -18.48
N ARG A 99 -12.09 -34.16 -19.33
CA ARG A 99 -12.14 -34.40 -20.76
C ARG A 99 -11.89 -35.89 -20.96
N THR A 100 -12.95 -36.67 -21.02
CA THR A 100 -12.91 -38.05 -21.51
C THR A 100 -12.45 -38.01 -22.96
N CYS A 101 -11.17 -38.32 -23.17
CA CYS A 101 -10.64 -38.57 -24.49
C CYS A 101 -11.18 -39.93 -24.94
N SER A 102 -12.29 -39.96 -25.68
CA SER A 102 -12.75 -41.17 -26.36
C SER A 102 -11.85 -41.43 -27.56
N SER A 103 -10.82 -42.27 -27.38
CA SER A 103 -10.08 -42.85 -28.51
C SER A 103 -10.97 -43.87 -29.22
N SER A 104 -11.50 -43.49 -30.38
CA SER A 104 -12.16 -44.42 -31.31
C SER A 104 -11.07 -45.19 -32.06
N THR A 105 -10.91 -46.47 -31.76
CA THR A 105 -10.17 -47.42 -32.61
C THR A 105 -11.05 -47.78 -33.79
N GLY A 106 -10.60 -47.46 -35.00
CA GLY A 106 -11.13 -47.97 -36.28
C GLY A 106 -10.01 -48.64 -37.06
#